data_AF-A0A5P6VSI7-F1
#
_entry.id   AF-A0A5P6VSI7-F1
#
_cell.length_a   1.000
_cell.length_b   1.000
_cell.length_c   1.000
_cell.angle_alpha   90.00
_cell.angle_beta   90.00
_cell.angle_gamma   90.00
#
_symmetry.space_group_name_H-M   'P 1'
#
loop_
_entity.id
_entity.type
_entity.pdbx_description
1 polymer ?
#
loop_
_entity_poly.entity_id
_entity_poly.type
_entity_poly.pdbx_seq_one_letter_code
_entity_poly.pdbx_strand_id
1 'polypeptide(L)'
;MGKTTNFDPEKAAEQRKAEMKDITEKLEKGVQDVFGSEQFQNLLDTMAKFPHYSVNNNILIMMQKPDATLVQSYTGWKKMGRFVKKGEKGIRILAPAPFKLEKEQEKLDETGKVILDKDGEAVKEKVEINLTAFKPVSTFDISQTEGEPLPSIGVDELTGSVEGYQTFFEAIKAASPVSIGFEDINSGAKGYFHVEDNRIAINKGMSEIQTIKTAIHEMAHAKLHNLEAQKDNKQSKNSKEVEAESVAYTVCQHYGIDTSDYSFAYVATWSQGKEMPELKESLNTIREAAADLITKIDEKVQELTAEKEPISFYVAECGEFHSMGEFHENLTLQQVVDIYKSIPSDRMNGVKTIGFVIKDDQLLANEYDLVVGNRLNMQEMKDILPDLAAHPLVVKAADEITKLLPELNGTEKEESVSKKIKEKAKTARSKKAKTSKKKEEVAI
;
A
#
# COMPACT_ATOMS: atom_id res chain seq x y z
N MET A 1 2.31 -38.85 27.59
CA MET A 1 3.02 -37.94 28.52
C MET A 1 3.30 -36.63 27.78
N GLY A 2 2.43 -35.62 27.96
CA GLY A 2 2.63 -34.31 27.35
C GLY A 2 3.74 -33.58 28.10
N LYS A 3 4.80 -33.17 27.38
CA LYS A 3 5.81 -32.26 27.92
C LYS A 3 5.16 -30.89 28.09
N THR A 4 4.71 -30.58 29.30
CA THR A 4 4.48 -29.20 29.73
C THR A 4 5.84 -28.51 29.73
N THR A 5 6.10 -27.68 28.72
CA THR A 5 7.25 -26.77 28.72
C THR A 5 7.03 -25.77 29.84
N ASN A 6 7.72 -25.93 30.97
CA ASN A 6 7.75 -24.93 32.03
C ASN A 6 8.30 -23.63 31.43
N PHE A 7 7.43 -22.63 31.28
CA PHE A 7 7.83 -21.29 30.86
C PHE A 7 8.57 -20.63 32.03
N ASP A 8 9.87 -20.43 31.87
CA ASP A 8 10.72 -19.71 32.81
C ASP A 8 10.82 -18.24 32.36
N PRO A 9 10.17 -17.30 33.06
CA PRO A 9 10.13 -15.90 32.65
C PRO A 9 11.49 -15.20 32.74
N GLU A 10 12.37 -15.60 33.66
CA GLU A 10 13.71 -15.01 33.82
C GLU A 10 14.61 -15.45 32.67
N LYS A 11 14.62 -16.76 32.37
CA LYS A 11 15.36 -17.30 31.22
C LYS A 11 14.87 -16.73 29.89
N ALA A 12 13.55 -16.54 29.75
CA ALA A 12 12.99 -15.88 28.56
C ALA A 12 13.39 -14.40 28.47
N ALA A 13 13.51 -13.69 29.59
CA ALA A 13 13.98 -12.30 29.61
C ALA A 13 15.47 -12.20 29.26
N GLU A 14 16.31 -13.09 29.79
CA GLU A 14 17.73 -13.16 29.47
C GLU A 14 17.96 -13.48 27.99
N GLN A 15 17.22 -14.45 27.43
CA GLN A 15 17.28 -14.79 26.02
C GLN A 15 16.89 -13.60 25.13
N ARG A 16 15.83 -12.86 25.48
CA ARG A 16 15.43 -11.63 24.76
C ARG A 16 16.51 -10.56 24.81
N LYS A 17 17.18 -10.40 25.96
CA LYS A 17 18.27 -9.43 26.11
C LYS A 17 19.47 -9.81 25.25
N ALA A 18 19.84 -11.09 25.22
CA ALA A 18 20.91 -11.60 24.37
C ALA A 18 20.60 -11.45 22.88
N GLU A 19 19.36 -11.78 22.45
CA GLU A 19 18.92 -11.61 21.06
C GLU A 19 18.90 -10.13 20.64
N MET A 20 18.46 -9.23 21.53
CA MET A 20 18.50 -7.79 21.29
C MET A 20 19.93 -7.28 21.12
N LYS A 21 20.86 -7.77 21.94
CA LYS A 21 22.27 -7.42 21.84
C LYS A 21 22.86 -7.87 20.49
N ASP A 22 22.64 -9.13 20.10
CA ASP A 22 23.10 -9.68 18.81
C ASP A 22 22.56 -8.89 17.61
N ILE A 23 21.28 -8.52 17.62
CA ILE A 23 20.68 -7.72 16.54
C ILE A 23 21.27 -6.31 16.51
N THR A 24 21.50 -5.69 17.65
CA THR A 24 22.10 -4.35 17.73
C THR A 24 23.53 -4.35 17.19
N GLU A 25 24.35 -5.33 17.57
CA GLU A 25 25.73 -5.47 17.09
C GLU A 25 25.79 -5.74 15.58
N LYS A 26 24.91 -6.62 15.07
CA LYS A 26 24.78 -6.86 13.62
C LYS A 26 24.36 -5.60 12.87
N LEU A 27 23.44 -4.83 13.44
CA LEU A 27 22.97 -3.60 12.84
C LEU A 27 24.07 -2.53 12.81
N GLU A 28 24.83 -2.36 13.90
CA GLU A 28 25.97 -1.43 13.94
C GLU A 28 27.01 -1.79 12.89
N LYS A 29 27.38 -3.07 12.80
CA LYS A 29 28.29 -3.56 11.75
C LYS A 29 27.71 -3.36 10.35
N GLY A 30 26.45 -3.74 10.15
CA GLY A 30 25.77 -3.61 8.86
C GLY A 30 25.75 -2.17 8.37
N VAL A 31 25.55 -1.19 9.27
CA VAL A 31 25.61 0.23 8.91
C VAL A 31 27.03 0.67 8.53
N GLN A 32 28.08 0.13 9.14
CA GLN A 32 29.44 0.43 8.71
C GLN A 32 29.76 -0.16 7.34
N ASP A 33 29.38 -1.42 7.13
CA ASP A 33 29.73 -2.18 5.93
C ASP A 33 28.98 -1.69 4.67
N VAL A 34 27.79 -1.09 4.81
CA VAL A 34 26.99 -0.61 3.66
C VAL A 34 27.61 0.55 2.90
N PHE A 35 28.63 1.23 3.42
CA PHE A 35 29.27 2.33 2.69
C PHE A 35 30.37 1.87 1.71
N GLY A 36 30.58 0.56 1.57
CA GLY A 36 31.21 -0.01 0.37
C GLY A 36 30.25 0.04 -0.81
N SER A 37 30.75 0.35 -2.02
CA SER A 37 29.91 0.63 -3.20
C SER A 37 28.91 -0.48 -3.55
N GLU A 38 29.32 -1.75 -3.45
CA GLU A 38 28.45 -2.90 -3.75
C GLU A 38 27.38 -3.08 -2.66
N GLN A 39 27.79 -2.93 -1.39
CA GLN A 39 26.89 -3.08 -0.25
C GLN A 39 25.89 -1.93 -0.18
N PHE A 40 26.27 -0.73 -0.61
CA PHE A 40 25.39 0.42 -0.70
C PHE A 40 24.31 0.19 -1.76
N GLN A 41 24.71 -0.27 -2.95
CA GLN A 41 23.77 -0.62 -4.00
C GLN A 41 22.79 -1.71 -3.55
N ASN A 42 23.28 -2.78 -2.93
CA ASN A 42 22.44 -3.85 -2.36
C ASN A 42 21.45 -3.31 -1.31
N LEU A 43 21.84 -2.31 -0.52
CA LEU A 43 20.95 -1.66 0.42
C LEU A 43 19.85 -0.88 -0.31
N LEU A 44 20.18 -0.11 -1.35
CA LEU A 44 19.20 0.63 -2.14
C LEU A 44 18.24 -0.33 -2.89
N ASP A 45 18.74 -1.45 -3.43
CA ASP A 45 17.90 -2.50 -4.02
C ASP A 45 16.94 -3.10 -2.99
N THR A 46 17.38 -3.22 -1.73
CA THR A 46 16.52 -3.68 -0.63
C THR A 46 15.48 -2.62 -0.29
N MET A 47 15.85 -1.33 -0.23
CA MET A 47 14.92 -0.22 0.00
C MET A 47 13.88 -0.11 -1.12
N ALA A 48 14.25 -0.42 -2.36
CA ALA A 48 13.33 -0.44 -3.49
C ALA A 48 12.25 -1.52 -3.31
N LYS A 49 12.59 -2.69 -2.77
CA LYS A 49 11.63 -3.77 -2.50
C LYS A 49 10.81 -3.55 -1.23
N PHE A 50 11.39 -2.89 -0.22
CA PHE A 50 10.78 -2.68 1.09
C PHE A 50 10.74 -1.20 1.49
N PRO A 51 10.10 -0.33 0.67
CA PRO A 51 10.19 1.12 0.87
C PRO A 51 9.61 1.56 2.22
N HIS A 52 8.62 0.85 2.77
CA HIS A 52 7.98 1.18 4.05
C HIS A 52 8.66 0.60 5.30
N TYR A 53 9.71 -0.21 5.15
CA TYR A 53 10.49 -0.71 6.28
C TYR A 53 11.53 0.33 6.72
N SER A 54 11.86 0.40 8.02
CA SER A 54 12.94 1.26 8.50
C SER A 54 14.29 0.88 7.88
N VAL A 55 15.24 1.82 7.84
CA VAL A 55 16.62 1.53 7.37
C VAL A 55 17.23 0.36 8.13
N ASN A 56 17.03 0.30 9.44
CA ASN A 56 17.52 -0.80 10.27
C ASN A 56 16.94 -2.14 9.82
N ASN A 57 15.64 -2.19 9.55
CA ASN A 57 15.02 -3.43 9.09
C ASN A 57 15.42 -3.77 7.64
N ASN A 58 15.63 -2.79 6.77
CA ASN A 58 16.20 -3.02 5.44
C ASN A 58 17.60 -3.66 5.53
N ILE A 59 18.50 -3.11 6.35
CA ILE A 59 19.83 -3.69 6.59
C ILE A 59 19.72 -5.10 7.15
N LEU A 60 18.84 -5.33 8.14
CA LEU A 60 18.64 -6.65 8.73
C LEU A 60 18.10 -7.66 7.70
N ILE A 61 17.16 -7.27 6.84
CA ILE A 61 16.63 -8.12 5.78
C ILE A 61 17.74 -8.43 4.77
N MET A 62 18.43 -7.42 4.26
CA MET A 62 19.54 -7.54 3.31
C MET A 62 20.62 -8.52 3.81
N MET A 63 21.04 -8.40 5.06
CA MET A 63 22.08 -9.26 5.65
C MET A 63 21.65 -10.71 5.84
N GLN A 64 20.36 -10.97 6.06
CA GLN A 64 19.83 -12.31 6.34
C GLN A 64 19.30 -13.02 5.11
N LYS A 65 18.74 -12.27 4.15
CA LYS A 65 18.12 -12.77 2.93
C LYS A 65 18.17 -11.71 1.81
N PRO A 66 19.32 -11.56 1.12
CA PRO A 66 19.51 -10.52 0.08
C PRO A 66 18.60 -10.72 -1.14
N ASP A 67 18.12 -11.94 -1.37
CA ASP A 67 17.18 -12.32 -2.42
C ASP A 67 15.70 -12.16 -2.01
N ALA A 68 15.42 -11.59 -0.83
CA ALA A 68 14.04 -11.36 -0.40
C ALA A 68 13.29 -10.43 -1.37
N THR A 69 12.02 -10.72 -1.61
CA THR A 69 11.15 -9.98 -2.54
C THR A 69 9.86 -9.52 -1.88
N LEU A 70 9.35 -10.26 -0.89
CA LEU A 70 8.19 -9.85 -0.11
C LEU A 70 8.23 -10.50 1.26
N VAL A 71 8.28 -9.69 2.31
CA VAL A 71 8.49 -10.15 3.69
C VAL A 71 7.29 -9.81 4.56
N GLN A 72 6.79 -10.83 5.26
CA GLN A 72 5.67 -10.67 6.18
C GLN A 72 5.77 -11.59 7.40
N SER A 73 5.11 -11.22 8.49
CA SER A 73 4.95 -12.06 9.67
C SER A 73 4.20 -13.36 9.36
N TYR A 74 4.43 -14.41 10.17
CA TYR A 74 3.71 -15.67 10.04
C TYR A 74 2.19 -15.48 10.04
N THR A 75 1.68 -14.60 10.91
CA THR A 75 0.26 -14.28 11.01
C THR A 75 -0.24 -13.50 9.80
N GLY A 76 0.56 -12.61 9.22
CA GLY A 76 0.23 -11.92 7.97
C GLY A 76 0.14 -12.88 6.79
N TRP A 77 1.10 -13.81 6.65
CA TRP A 77 1.01 -14.87 5.63
C TRP A 77 -0.26 -15.70 5.77
N LYS A 78 -0.57 -16.12 7.00
CA LYS A 78 -1.77 -16.89 7.29
C LYS A 78 -3.05 -16.15 6.88
N LYS A 79 -3.11 -14.82 7.05
CA LYS A 79 -4.25 -13.99 6.61
C LYS A 79 -4.36 -13.93 5.09
N MET A 80 -3.25 -14.00 4.37
CA MET A 80 -3.19 -14.05 2.91
C MET A 80 -3.33 -15.47 2.34
N GLY A 81 -3.77 -16.45 3.15
CA GLY A 81 -3.93 -17.83 2.69
C GLY A 81 -2.60 -18.58 2.42
N ARG A 82 -1.48 -18.05 2.90
CA ARG A 82 -0.15 -18.65 2.75
C ARG A 82 0.42 -19.11 4.08
N PHE A 83 1.23 -20.17 4.06
CA PHE A 83 1.80 -20.79 5.24
C PHE A 83 3.31 -20.92 5.08
N VAL A 84 4.05 -20.64 6.15
CA VAL A 84 5.51 -20.82 6.15
C VAL A 84 5.83 -22.31 6.11
N LYS A 85 6.71 -22.71 5.18
CA LYS A 85 7.14 -24.09 5.02
C LYS A 85 7.85 -24.58 6.29
N LYS A 86 7.66 -25.86 6.61
CA LYS A 86 8.25 -26.46 7.82
C LYS A 86 9.79 -26.44 7.74
N GLY A 87 10.43 -25.87 8.76
CA GLY A 87 11.88 -25.84 8.88
C GLY A 87 12.54 -24.56 8.35
N GLU A 88 11.77 -23.66 7.76
CA GLU A 88 12.25 -22.35 7.31
C GLU A 88 12.75 -21.49 8.46
N LYS A 89 13.86 -20.78 8.21
CA LYS A 89 14.45 -19.85 9.17
C LYS A 89 13.84 -18.46 8.97
N GLY A 90 13.29 -17.89 10.05
CA GLY A 90 12.73 -16.54 10.00
C GLY A 90 13.80 -15.45 9.93
N ILE A 91 13.51 -14.40 9.19
CA ILE A 91 14.27 -13.16 9.10
C ILE A 91 13.95 -12.32 10.34
N ARG A 92 14.97 -11.99 11.13
CA ARG A 92 14.81 -11.21 12.37
C ARG A 92 14.78 -9.72 12.07
N ILE A 93 13.69 -9.07 12.47
CA ILE A 93 13.51 -7.61 12.35
C ILE A 93 13.14 -7.01 13.70
N LEU A 94 13.22 -5.69 13.82
CA LEU A 94 12.76 -4.94 14.98
C LEU A 94 11.31 -4.47 14.78
N ALA A 95 10.44 -4.81 15.72
CA ALA A 95 9.06 -4.34 15.77
C ALA A 95 8.79 -3.52 17.04
N PRO A 96 7.96 -2.47 16.96
CA PRO A 96 7.57 -1.70 18.13
C PRO A 96 6.80 -2.59 19.14
N ALA A 97 7.13 -2.40 20.40
CA ALA A 97 6.52 -3.04 21.56
C ALA A 97 6.19 -1.95 22.58
N PRO A 98 5.12 -1.18 22.36
CA PRO A 98 4.71 -0.14 23.29
C PRO A 98 4.38 -0.78 24.65
N PHE A 99 4.86 -0.18 25.72
CA PHE A 99 4.56 -0.58 27.09
C PHE A 99 4.31 0.64 27.97
N LYS A 100 3.48 0.43 28.98
CA LYS A 100 3.13 1.44 29.98
C LYS A 100 4.02 1.26 31.20
N LEU A 101 4.66 2.33 31.64
CA LEU A 101 5.44 2.36 32.86
C LEU A 101 4.79 3.33 33.84
N GLU A 102 4.43 2.86 35.04
CA GLU A 102 4.10 3.76 36.15
C GLU A 102 5.40 4.28 36.77
N LYS A 103 5.59 5.59 36.80
CA LYS A 103 6.66 6.24 37.58
C LYS A 103 6.06 7.15 38.62
N GLU A 104 6.65 7.12 39.82
CA GLU A 104 6.44 8.17 40.80
C GLU A 104 7.26 9.38 40.39
N GLN A 105 6.59 10.52 40.25
CA GLN A 105 7.24 11.82 40.08
C GLN A 105 6.72 12.80 41.10
N GLU A 106 7.53 13.81 41.42
CA GLU A 106 7.11 14.92 42.26
C GLU A 106 5.99 15.70 41.56
N LYS A 107 4.89 15.89 42.27
CA LYS A 107 3.73 16.61 41.76
C LYS A 107 4.09 18.09 41.67
N LEU A 108 3.93 18.68 40.49
CA LEU A 108 4.21 20.09 40.25
C LEU A 108 2.93 20.93 40.32
N ASP A 109 3.02 22.16 40.81
CA ASP A 109 1.95 23.16 40.73
C ASP A 109 1.90 23.82 39.34
N GLU A 110 0.94 24.71 39.11
CA GLU A 110 0.75 25.43 37.84
C GLU A 110 1.96 26.30 37.44
N THR A 111 2.91 26.52 38.35
CA THR A 111 4.15 27.29 38.12
C THR A 111 5.38 26.40 37.93
N GLY A 112 5.21 25.07 37.96
CA GLY A 112 6.29 24.10 37.83
C GLY A 112 7.10 23.87 39.12
N LYS A 113 6.58 24.24 40.30
CA LYS A 113 7.21 23.96 41.60
C LYS A 113 6.63 22.72 42.26
N VAL A 114 7.49 22.00 42.99
CA VAL A 114 7.12 20.80 43.74
C VAL A 114 6.09 21.14 44.82
N ILE A 115 4.96 20.45 44.79
CA ILE A 115 3.92 20.51 45.82
C ILE A 115 4.41 19.72 47.03
N LEU A 116 4.51 20.40 48.18
CA LEU A 116 4.87 19.79 49.45
C LEU A 116 3.59 19.41 50.24
N ASP A 117 3.65 18.32 51.00
CA ASP A 117 2.59 17.92 51.91
C ASP A 117 2.62 18.71 53.23
N LYS A 118 1.75 18.35 54.18
CA LYS A 118 1.64 19.03 55.47
C LYS A 118 2.89 18.89 56.36
N ASP A 119 3.75 17.92 56.05
CA ASP A 119 4.97 17.60 56.80
C ASP A 119 6.23 18.16 56.09
N GLY A 120 6.05 18.79 54.92
CA GLY A 120 7.13 19.41 54.14
C GLY A 120 7.81 18.47 53.14
N GLU A 121 7.27 17.27 52.93
CA GLU A 121 7.78 16.28 51.98
C GLU A 121 7.14 16.45 50.60
N ALA A 122 7.86 16.10 49.53
CA ALA A 122 7.34 16.22 48.17
C ALA A 122 6.17 15.25 47.94
N VAL A 123 5.00 15.79 47.55
CA VAL A 123 3.84 15.00 47.14
C VAL A 123 4.22 14.27 45.86
N LYS A 124 4.23 12.94 45.90
CA LYS A 124 4.43 12.12 44.71
C LYS A 124 3.11 11.81 44.04
N GLU A 125 3.09 11.85 42.72
CA GLU A 125 2.01 11.30 41.90
C GLU A 125 2.53 10.17 41.02
N LYS A 126 1.67 9.18 40.78
CA LYS A 126 1.93 8.15 39.79
C LYS A 126 1.55 8.68 38.42
N VAL A 127 2.52 8.80 37.53
CA VAL A 127 2.29 9.14 36.14
C VAL A 127 2.54 7.92 35.26
N GLU A 128 1.56 7.64 34.40
CA GLU A 128 1.67 6.62 33.37
C GLU A 128 2.46 7.21 32.19
N ILE A 129 3.66 6.68 31.96
CA ILE A 129 4.50 7.05 30.83
C ILE A 129 4.37 5.96 29.77
N ASN A 130 3.93 6.35 28.56
CA ASN A 130 3.92 5.47 27.40
C ASN A 130 5.31 5.47 26.76
N LEU A 131 6.00 4.32 26.78
CA LEU A 131 7.30 4.15 26.15
C LEU A 131 7.20 3.15 25.00
N THR A 132 7.81 3.48 23.87
CA THR A 132 7.93 2.56 22.74
C THR A 132 9.27 1.85 22.82
N ALA A 133 9.27 0.61 23.33
CA ALA A 133 10.41 -0.29 23.16
C ALA A 133 10.36 -0.95 21.78
N PHE A 134 11.46 -1.61 21.41
CA PHE A 134 11.50 -2.52 20.27
C PHE A 134 11.78 -3.93 20.74
N LYS A 135 11.27 -4.91 20.00
CA LYS A 135 11.58 -6.32 20.23
C LYS A 135 11.94 -7.02 18.91
N PRO A 136 12.85 -8.00 18.95
CA PRO A 136 13.07 -8.89 17.81
C PRO A 136 11.80 -9.67 17.50
N VAL A 137 11.41 -9.70 16.23
CA VAL A 137 10.34 -10.57 15.72
C VAL A 137 10.78 -11.28 14.47
N SER A 138 10.14 -12.41 14.17
CA SER A 138 10.41 -13.18 12.95
C SER A 138 9.43 -12.80 11.85
N THR A 139 9.97 -12.57 10.67
CA THR A 139 9.25 -12.46 9.41
C THR A 139 9.79 -13.49 8.42
N PHE A 140 9.09 -13.70 7.32
CA PHE A 140 9.41 -14.71 6.32
C PHE A 140 9.19 -14.13 4.95
N ASP A 141 10.08 -14.45 4.03
CA ASP A 141 9.93 -14.09 2.63
C ASP A 141 8.90 -15.00 1.93
N ILE A 142 8.28 -14.52 0.84
CA ILE A 142 7.32 -15.29 0.06
C ILE A 142 7.87 -16.62 -0.43
N SER A 143 9.17 -16.72 -0.78
CA SER A 143 9.82 -17.97 -1.21
C SER A 143 9.81 -19.05 -0.11
N GLN A 144 9.70 -18.64 1.15
CA GLN A 144 9.63 -19.50 2.33
C GLN A 144 8.20 -19.96 2.64
N THR A 145 7.23 -19.61 1.80
CA THR A 145 5.82 -19.92 2.01
C THR A 145 5.24 -20.79 0.89
N GLU A 146 4.15 -21.48 1.21
CA GLU A 146 3.30 -22.23 0.30
C GLU A 146 1.85 -21.77 0.45
N GLY A 147 1.05 -21.89 -0.61
CA GLY A 147 -0.35 -21.41 -0.64
C GLY A 147 -0.69 -20.72 -1.95
N GLU A 148 -1.85 -20.07 -1.99
CA GLU A 148 -2.37 -19.40 -3.19
C GLU A 148 -1.43 -18.30 -3.69
N PRO A 149 -1.22 -18.19 -5.02
CA PRO A 149 -0.42 -17.11 -5.59
C PRO A 149 -1.00 -15.77 -5.16
N LEU A 150 -0.11 -14.81 -4.88
CA LEU A 150 -0.56 -13.46 -4.57
C LEU A 150 -1.05 -12.78 -5.86
N PRO A 151 -2.10 -11.95 -5.79
CA PRO A 151 -2.51 -11.14 -6.93
C PRO A 151 -1.33 -10.24 -7.36
N SER A 152 -0.99 -10.27 -8.65
CA SER A 152 0.00 -9.36 -9.23
C SER A 152 -0.64 -7.98 -9.39
N ILE A 153 -0.17 -6.99 -8.63
CA ILE A 153 -0.58 -5.60 -8.82
C ILE A 153 0.38 -4.96 -9.83
N GLY A 154 -0.04 -4.91 -11.10
CA GLY A 154 0.11 -3.77 -12.03
C GLY A 154 1.47 -3.14 -12.38
N VAL A 155 2.62 -3.59 -11.85
CA VAL A 155 3.91 -2.95 -12.22
C VAL A 155 4.44 -3.48 -13.56
N ASP A 156 4.19 -4.75 -13.88
CA ASP A 156 4.73 -5.39 -15.09
C ASP A 156 4.24 -4.71 -16.40
N GLU A 157 3.04 -4.14 -16.43
CA GLU A 157 2.46 -3.52 -17.64
C GLU A 157 3.11 -2.17 -18.02
N LEU A 158 3.74 -1.47 -17.07
CA LEU A 158 4.37 -0.17 -17.31
C LEU A 158 5.79 -0.30 -17.87
N THR A 159 6.35 -1.51 -17.87
CA THR A 159 7.72 -1.77 -18.30
C THR A 159 7.76 -2.20 -19.76
N GLY A 160 7.93 -1.24 -20.68
CA GLY A 160 8.40 -1.53 -22.04
C GLY A 160 7.45 -1.27 -23.21
N SER A 161 6.33 -0.57 -23.01
CA SER A 161 5.51 -0.03 -24.11
C SER A 161 5.53 1.51 -24.14
N VAL A 162 5.35 2.11 -25.32
CA VAL A 162 5.29 3.58 -25.49
C VAL A 162 4.14 4.18 -24.67
N GLU A 163 3.00 3.48 -24.59
CA GLU A 163 1.82 3.89 -23.81
C GLU A 163 2.05 3.76 -22.30
N GLY A 164 2.72 2.69 -21.86
CA GLY A 164 3.15 2.50 -20.48
C GLY A 164 4.12 3.60 -20.04
N TYR A 165 5.09 3.96 -20.88
CA TYR A 165 5.99 5.07 -20.63
C TYR A 165 5.25 6.41 -20.46
N GLN A 166 4.33 6.75 -21.38
CA GLN A 166 3.60 8.02 -21.31
C GLN A 166 2.79 8.11 -20.02
N THR A 167 2.02 7.07 -19.69
CA THR A 167 1.21 7.02 -18.47
C THR A 167 2.08 7.11 -17.22
N PHE A 168 3.20 6.40 -17.19
CA PHE A 168 4.13 6.45 -16.07
C PHE A 168 4.79 7.82 -15.92
N PHE A 169 5.22 8.44 -17.02
CA PHE A 169 5.80 9.79 -16.97
C PHE A 169 4.76 10.87 -16.63
N GLU A 170 3.49 10.69 -17.03
CA GLU A 170 2.36 11.50 -16.54
C GLU A 170 2.18 11.36 -15.04
N ALA A 171 2.23 10.14 -14.51
CA ALA A 171 2.18 9.90 -13.07
C ALA A 171 3.34 10.58 -12.33
N ILE A 172 4.57 10.50 -12.85
CA ILE A 172 5.74 11.21 -12.31
C ILE A 172 5.50 12.72 -12.25
N LYS A 173 5.02 13.33 -13.35
CA LYS A 173 4.71 14.77 -13.39
C LYS A 173 3.63 15.14 -12.36
N ALA A 174 2.59 14.30 -12.22
CA ALA A 174 1.49 14.53 -11.28
C ALA A 174 1.89 14.32 -9.81
N ALA A 175 2.83 13.40 -9.55
CA ALA A 175 3.37 13.13 -8.21
C ALA A 175 4.45 14.13 -7.78
N SER A 176 5.04 14.85 -8.73
CA SER A 176 6.10 15.82 -8.47
C SER A 176 5.65 16.95 -7.53
N PRO A 177 6.47 17.33 -6.52
CA PRO A 177 6.14 18.43 -5.62
C PRO A 177 6.16 19.80 -6.33
N VAL A 178 6.74 19.87 -7.53
CA VAL A 178 6.93 21.08 -8.33
C VAL A 178 6.66 20.81 -9.81
N SER A 179 6.42 21.85 -10.59
CA SER A 179 6.19 21.69 -12.02
C SER A 179 7.42 21.14 -12.74
N ILE A 180 7.21 20.22 -13.68
CA ILE A 180 8.26 19.66 -14.54
C ILE A 180 8.05 20.16 -15.97
N GLY A 181 9.07 20.81 -16.54
CA GLY A 181 9.08 21.32 -17.90
C GLY A 181 10.26 20.82 -18.73
N PHE A 182 10.15 20.91 -20.05
CA PHE A 182 11.22 20.56 -20.99
C PHE A 182 11.85 21.80 -21.62
N GLU A 183 13.18 21.86 -21.61
CA GLU A 183 13.97 22.99 -22.10
C GLU A 183 15.15 22.53 -22.94
N ASP A 184 15.73 23.44 -23.74
CA ASP A 184 16.97 23.20 -24.47
C ASP A 184 18.15 23.58 -23.57
N ILE A 185 18.73 22.59 -22.88
CA ILE A 185 19.79 22.79 -21.88
C ILE A 185 21.17 22.61 -22.54
N ASN A 186 21.81 23.73 -22.88
CA ASN A 186 23.09 23.75 -23.61
C ASN A 186 24.34 23.56 -22.74
N SER A 187 24.19 23.41 -21.42
CA SER A 187 25.31 23.21 -20.48
C SER A 187 25.87 21.77 -20.47
N GLY A 188 25.19 20.84 -21.14
CA GLY A 188 25.47 19.40 -21.06
C GLY A 188 24.74 18.70 -19.90
N ALA A 189 24.09 19.45 -19.01
CA ALA A 189 23.23 18.88 -17.97
C ALA A 189 22.00 18.20 -18.58
N LYS A 190 21.52 17.15 -17.89
CA LYS A 190 20.32 16.39 -18.29
C LYS A 190 19.04 17.03 -17.76
N GLY A 191 19.15 17.72 -16.63
CA GLY A 191 18.08 18.49 -16.00
C GLY A 191 18.65 19.31 -14.84
N TYR A 192 17.78 20.07 -14.20
CA TYR A 192 18.06 20.75 -12.92
C TYR A 192 16.76 21.13 -12.21
N PHE A 193 16.80 21.12 -10.88
CA PHE A 193 15.83 21.79 -10.02
C PHE A 193 16.22 23.26 -9.80
N HIS A 194 15.35 24.18 -10.21
CA HIS A 194 15.53 25.62 -10.01
C HIS A 194 14.92 26.05 -8.67
N VAL A 195 15.76 26.28 -7.67
CA VAL A 195 15.34 26.55 -6.28
C VAL A 195 14.48 27.81 -6.15
N GLU A 196 14.83 28.89 -6.84
CA GLU A 196 14.13 30.18 -6.73
C GLU A 196 12.76 30.18 -7.41
N ASP A 197 12.65 29.48 -8.55
CA ASP A 197 11.41 29.38 -9.34
C ASP A 197 10.55 28.19 -8.87
N ASN A 198 11.09 27.35 -7.99
CA ASN A 198 10.50 26.13 -7.48
C ASN A 198 9.92 25.24 -8.59
N ARG A 199 10.77 24.88 -9.57
CA ARG A 199 10.41 24.08 -10.76
C ARG A 199 11.56 23.17 -11.20
N ILE A 200 11.25 22.12 -11.95
CA ILE A 200 12.22 21.22 -12.57
C ILE A 200 12.26 21.48 -14.07
N ALA A 201 13.47 21.58 -14.62
CA ALA A 201 13.74 21.61 -16.05
C ALA A 201 14.43 20.33 -16.48
N ILE A 202 13.97 19.71 -17.56
CA ILE A 202 14.54 18.50 -18.16
C ILE A 202 14.97 18.83 -19.59
N ASN A 203 16.13 18.33 -20.00
CA ASN A 203 16.63 18.56 -21.35
C ASN A 203 15.77 17.82 -22.39
N LYS A 204 15.47 18.48 -23.51
CA LYS A 204 14.72 17.89 -24.62
C LYS A 204 15.52 16.80 -25.35
N GLY A 205 14.81 15.86 -25.96
CA GLY A 205 15.39 14.87 -26.87
C GLY A 205 16.21 13.75 -26.20
N MET A 206 16.10 13.59 -24.88
CA MET A 206 16.68 12.45 -24.17
C MET A 206 15.87 11.17 -24.39
N SER A 207 16.48 10.01 -24.14
CA SER A 207 15.74 8.74 -24.10
C SER A 207 14.73 8.74 -22.96
N GLU A 208 13.72 7.88 -23.07
CA GLU A 208 12.66 7.68 -22.08
C GLU A 208 13.23 7.35 -20.69
N ILE A 209 14.14 6.36 -20.61
CA ILE A 209 14.82 5.95 -19.37
C ILE A 209 15.61 7.12 -18.77
N GLN A 210 16.40 7.83 -19.57
CA GLN A 210 17.17 8.98 -19.07
C GLN A 210 16.25 10.11 -18.58
N THR A 211 15.11 10.32 -19.25
CA THR A 211 14.13 11.34 -18.88
C THR A 211 13.50 11.03 -17.52
N ILE A 212 13.05 9.79 -17.29
CA ILE A 212 12.54 9.33 -15.99
C ILE A 212 13.59 9.47 -14.91
N LYS A 213 14.79 8.93 -15.16
CA LYS A 213 15.93 8.99 -14.24
C LYS A 213 16.20 10.42 -13.78
N THR A 214 16.29 11.33 -14.74
CA THR A 214 16.57 12.75 -14.49
C THR A 214 15.40 13.40 -13.74
N ALA A 215 14.15 13.15 -14.13
CA ALA A 215 12.99 13.71 -13.46
C ALA A 215 12.97 13.35 -11.96
N ILE A 216 13.18 12.07 -11.64
CA ILE A 216 13.16 11.59 -10.26
C ILE A 216 14.35 12.14 -9.45
N HIS A 217 15.53 12.24 -10.07
CA HIS A 217 16.71 12.90 -9.44
C HIS A 217 16.40 14.35 -9.06
N GLU A 218 15.84 15.12 -9.99
CA GLU A 218 15.48 16.51 -9.70
C GLU A 218 14.30 16.62 -8.73
N MET A 219 13.35 15.67 -8.72
CA MET A 219 12.30 15.58 -7.70
C MET A 219 12.88 15.32 -6.31
N ALA A 220 13.94 14.50 -6.21
CA ALA A 220 14.65 14.30 -4.95
C ALA A 220 15.31 15.60 -4.47
N HIS A 221 15.93 16.38 -5.37
CA HIS A 221 16.40 17.72 -5.03
C HIS A 221 15.28 18.67 -4.60
N ALA A 222 14.15 18.68 -5.31
CA ALA A 222 13.00 19.51 -4.94
C ALA A 222 12.41 19.13 -3.57
N LYS A 223 12.42 17.85 -3.23
CA LYS A 223 11.91 17.35 -1.94
C LYS A 223 12.87 17.60 -0.79
N LEU A 224 14.16 17.30 -0.97
CA LEU A 224 15.15 17.28 0.11
C LEU A 224 15.95 18.59 0.24
N HIS A 225 16.10 19.33 -0.86
CA HIS A 225 17.09 20.41 -0.99
C HIS A 225 16.45 21.72 -1.44
N ASN A 226 15.17 21.93 -1.16
CA ASN A 226 14.45 23.17 -1.45
C ASN A 226 14.91 24.35 -0.57
N LEU A 227 14.33 25.53 -0.82
CA LEU A 227 14.70 26.77 -0.13
C LEU A 227 14.51 26.67 1.40
N GLU A 228 13.49 25.96 1.87
CA GLU A 228 13.23 25.78 3.30
C GLU A 228 14.31 24.90 3.94
N ALA A 229 14.59 23.74 3.33
CA ALA A 229 15.65 22.85 3.79
C ALA A 229 17.02 23.53 3.83
N GLN A 230 17.29 24.47 2.91
CA GLN A 230 18.55 25.21 2.86
C GLN A 230 18.73 26.25 3.96
N LYS A 231 17.68 26.66 4.68
CA LYS A 231 17.78 27.66 5.77
C LYS A 231 18.47 27.09 7.02
N ASP A 232 18.22 25.81 7.30
CA ASP A 232 18.68 25.16 8.53
C ASP A 232 19.87 24.20 8.28
N ASN A 233 20.15 23.85 7.02
CA ASN A 233 21.01 22.72 6.69
C ASN A 233 22.33 23.12 6.02
N LYS A 234 23.46 22.78 6.65
CA LYS A 234 24.84 22.98 6.16
C LYS A 234 25.39 21.79 5.37
N GLN A 235 24.53 20.91 4.83
CA GLN A 235 24.98 19.78 4.03
C GLN A 235 25.82 20.21 2.81
N SER A 236 26.92 19.49 2.59
CA SER A 236 27.80 19.69 1.43
C SER A 236 27.08 19.33 0.13
N LYS A 237 27.45 20.00 -0.98
CA LYS A 237 26.92 19.67 -2.31
C LYS A 237 27.00 18.16 -2.60
N ASN A 238 28.15 17.55 -2.31
CA ASN A 238 28.35 16.11 -2.49
C ASN A 238 27.31 15.28 -1.72
N SER A 239 26.96 15.64 -0.49
CA SER A 239 25.93 14.90 0.26
C SER A 239 24.56 15.03 -0.38
N LYS A 240 24.22 16.21 -0.89
CA LYS A 240 22.95 16.43 -1.59
C LYS A 240 22.83 15.59 -2.85
N GLU A 241 23.91 15.50 -3.63
CA GLU A 241 23.97 14.67 -4.84
C GLU A 241 23.87 13.18 -4.49
N VAL A 242 24.61 12.69 -3.49
CA VAL A 242 24.53 11.28 -3.06
C VAL A 242 23.09 10.92 -2.67
N GLU A 243 22.42 11.78 -1.90
CA GLU A 243 21.03 11.57 -1.49
C GLU A 243 20.08 11.56 -2.69
N ALA A 244 20.16 12.57 -3.56
CA ALA A 244 19.31 12.66 -4.74
C ALA A 244 19.51 11.47 -5.69
N GLU A 245 20.77 11.09 -5.92
CA GLU A 245 21.13 9.97 -6.78
C GLU A 245 20.66 8.63 -6.20
N SER A 246 20.79 8.45 -4.88
CA SER A 246 20.32 7.25 -4.16
C SER A 246 18.80 7.13 -4.18
N VAL A 247 18.08 8.23 -4.01
CA VAL A 247 16.61 8.27 -4.12
C VAL A 247 16.20 7.91 -5.55
N ALA A 248 16.82 8.53 -6.56
CA ALA A 248 16.51 8.26 -7.96
C ALA A 248 16.73 6.79 -8.32
N TYR A 249 17.87 6.21 -7.91
CA TYR A 249 18.16 4.80 -8.11
C TYR A 249 17.09 3.91 -7.44
N THR A 250 16.80 4.15 -6.16
CA THR A 250 15.83 3.34 -5.38
C THR A 250 14.45 3.34 -6.03
N VAL A 251 13.95 4.51 -6.45
CA VAL A 251 12.65 4.63 -7.10
C VAL A 251 12.66 3.96 -8.48
N CYS A 252 13.70 4.16 -9.30
CA CYS A 252 13.79 3.49 -10.61
C CYS A 252 13.82 1.96 -10.48
N GLN A 253 14.61 1.44 -9.54
CA GLN A 253 14.70 0.00 -9.27
C GLN A 253 13.36 -0.58 -8.78
N HIS A 254 12.56 0.19 -8.02
CA HIS A 254 11.22 -0.25 -7.59
C HIS A 254 10.31 -0.56 -8.79
N TYR A 255 10.41 0.24 -9.85
CA TYR A 255 9.65 0.06 -11.10
C TYR A 255 10.36 -0.81 -12.14
N GLY A 256 11.44 -1.52 -11.76
CA GLY A 256 12.17 -2.41 -12.65
C GLY A 256 12.92 -1.70 -13.79
N ILE A 257 13.16 -0.39 -13.67
CA ILE A 257 13.90 0.38 -14.67
C ILE A 257 15.38 0.11 -14.48
N ASP A 258 15.99 -0.53 -15.48
CA ASP A 258 17.41 -0.84 -15.45
C ASP A 258 18.24 0.44 -15.37
N THR A 259 18.85 0.61 -14.21
CA THR A 259 19.75 1.71 -13.89
C THR A 259 21.16 1.20 -13.57
N SER A 260 21.54 0.04 -14.10
CA SER A 260 22.85 -0.61 -13.87
C SER A 260 24.07 0.23 -14.26
N ASP A 261 23.91 1.28 -15.08
CA ASP A 261 24.95 2.28 -15.35
C ASP A 261 25.23 3.23 -14.16
N TYR A 262 24.41 3.23 -13.10
CA TYR A 262 24.71 3.96 -11.87
C TYR A 262 25.95 3.39 -11.17
N SER A 263 26.83 4.27 -10.70
CA SER A 263 28.04 3.87 -9.96
C SER A 263 28.14 4.62 -8.66
N PHE A 264 28.12 3.87 -7.55
CA PHE A 264 28.26 4.40 -6.19
C PHE A 264 29.71 4.34 -5.69
N ALA A 265 30.71 4.33 -6.59
CA ALA A 265 32.12 4.26 -6.21
C ALA A 265 32.58 5.43 -5.31
N TYR A 266 31.90 6.58 -5.38
CA TYR A 266 32.19 7.76 -4.56
C TYR A 266 31.63 7.66 -3.13
N VAL A 267 30.73 6.71 -2.83
CA VAL A 267 30.03 6.62 -1.52
C VAL A 267 31.00 6.33 -0.38
N ALA A 268 32.04 5.54 -0.62
CA ALA A 268 33.10 5.29 0.36
C ALA A 268 33.86 6.57 0.74
N THR A 269 34.09 7.46 -0.24
CA THR A 269 34.72 8.77 0.03
C THR A 269 33.74 9.74 0.69
N TRP A 270 32.46 9.70 0.30
CA TRP A 270 31.41 10.54 0.89
C TRP A 270 31.14 10.22 2.37
N SER A 271 31.22 8.94 2.75
CA SER A 271 31.01 8.48 4.12
C SER A 271 32.22 8.68 5.03
N GLN A 272 33.42 8.89 4.44
CA GLN A 272 34.64 9.07 5.18
C GLN A 272 34.59 10.32 6.09
N GLY A 273 34.87 10.12 7.37
CA GLY A 273 34.90 11.20 8.37
C GLY A 273 33.53 11.62 8.89
N LYS A 274 32.44 10.94 8.51
CA LYS A 274 31.12 11.10 9.11
C LYS A 274 30.94 10.17 10.30
N GLU A 275 30.27 10.67 11.33
CA GLU A 275 29.90 9.87 12.49
C GLU A 275 28.69 8.95 12.18
N MET A 276 28.59 7.86 12.93
CA MET A 276 27.52 6.87 12.78
C MET A 276 26.09 7.46 12.79
N PRO A 277 25.75 8.44 13.66
CA PRO A 277 24.43 9.07 13.64
C PRO A 277 24.15 9.83 12.33
N GLU A 278 25.14 10.57 11.80
CA GLU A 278 24.98 11.34 10.56
C GLU A 278 24.74 10.44 9.35
N LEU A 279 25.46 9.31 9.30
CA LEU A 279 25.31 8.31 8.26
C LEU A 279 23.92 7.66 8.31
N LYS A 280 23.44 7.30 9.51
CA LYS A 280 22.08 6.77 9.70
C LYS A 280 21.00 7.77 9.33
N GLU A 281 21.20 9.04 9.69
CA GLU A 281 20.28 10.12 9.34
C GLU A 281 20.14 10.25 7.82
N SER A 282 21.26 10.31 7.09
CA SER A 282 21.24 10.39 5.63
C SER A 282 20.58 9.17 4.97
N LEU A 283 20.84 7.95 5.47
CA LEU A 283 20.13 6.76 5.01
C LEU A 283 18.61 6.83 5.27
N ASN A 284 18.19 7.37 6.42
CA ASN A 284 16.78 7.57 6.72
C ASN A 284 16.15 8.60 5.78
N THR A 285 16.84 9.71 5.50
CA THR A 285 16.43 10.73 4.53
C THR A 285 16.21 10.11 3.15
N ILE A 286 17.16 9.30 2.66
CA ILE A 286 17.05 8.59 1.38
C ILE A 286 15.82 7.68 1.39
N ARG A 287 15.68 6.83 2.41
CA ARG A 287 14.55 5.89 2.52
C ARG A 287 13.21 6.60 2.59
N GLU A 288 13.10 7.68 3.37
CA GLU A 288 11.89 8.50 3.50
C GLU A 288 11.49 9.16 2.19
N ALA A 289 12.45 9.77 1.50
CA ALA A 289 12.20 10.38 0.22
C ALA A 289 11.79 9.37 -0.85
N ALA A 290 12.51 8.25 -0.97
CA ALA A 290 12.17 7.21 -1.93
C ALA A 290 10.79 6.62 -1.66
N ALA A 291 10.46 6.30 -0.40
CA ALA A 291 9.16 5.74 -0.05
C ALA A 291 8.00 6.70 -0.32
N ASP A 292 8.16 8.00 -0.02
CA ASP A 292 7.15 9.01 -0.33
C ASP A 292 6.94 9.15 -1.85
N LEU A 293 8.02 9.18 -2.63
CA LEU A 293 7.92 9.27 -4.09
C LEU A 293 7.28 8.02 -4.69
N ILE A 294 7.67 6.82 -4.26
CA ILE A 294 7.04 5.55 -4.70
C ILE A 294 5.55 5.58 -4.38
N THR A 295 5.17 5.92 -3.16
CA THR A 295 3.75 5.96 -2.75
C THR A 295 2.94 6.91 -3.64
N LYS A 296 3.44 8.12 -3.86
CA LYS A 296 2.75 9.12 -4.69
C LYS A 296 2.67 8.72 -6.14
N ILE A 297 3.75 8.15 -6.69
CA ILE A 297 3.75 7.68 -8.08
C ILE A 297 2.79 6.51 -8.23
N ASP A 298 2.78 5.55 -7.29
CA ASP A 298 1.83 4.43 -7.28
C ASP A 298 0.38 4.91 -7.27
N GLU A 299 0.06 5.86 -6.40
CA GLU A 299 -1.26 6.49 -6.35
C GLU A 299 -1.64 7.11 -7.71
N LYS A 300 -0.72 7.87 -8.33
CA LYS A 300 -0.99 8.52 -9.64
C LYS A 300 -1.04 7.54 -10.80
N VAL A 301 -0.24 6.48 -10.76
CA VAL A 301 -0.33 5.38 -11.72
C VAL A 301 -1.70 4.72 -11.62
N GLN A 302 -2.15 4.40 -10.40
CA GLN A 302 -3.46 3.78 -10.18
C GLN A 302 -4.60 4.69 -10.64
N GLU A 303 -4.57 5.98 -10.30
CA GLU A 303 -5.56 6.98 -10.75
C GLU A 303 -5.60 7.06 -12.28
N LEU A 304 -4.45 7.27 -12.94
CA LEU A 304 -4.38 7.43 -14.40
C LEU A 304 -4.76 6.14 -15.15
N THR A 305 -4.42 4.98 -14.58
CA THR A 305 -4.80 3.69 -15.19
C THR A 305 -6.31 3.45 -15.03
N ALA A 306 -6.90 3.74 -13.86
CA ALA A 306 -8.34 3.64 -13.64
C ALA A 306 -9.16 4.68 -14.43
N GLU A 307 -8.58 5.85 -14.72
CA GLU A 307 -9.19 6.84 -15.59
C GLU A 307 -9.18 6.43 -17.06
N LYS A 308 -8.10 5.75 -17.49
CA LYS A 308 -7.93 5.23 -18.86
C LYS A 308 -8.69 3.93 -19.12
N GLU A 309 -9.06 3.17 -18.08
CA GLU A 309 -9.96 2.02 -18.23
C GLU A 309 -11.33 2.52 -18.75
N PRO A 310 -11.70 2.22 -20.00
CA PRO A 310 -12.92 2.74 -20.61
C PRO A 310 -14.19 2.08 -20.05
N ILE A 311 -14.04 1.06 -19.19
CA ILE A 311 -15.11 0.36 -18.50
C ILE A 311 -14.72 0.20 -17.02
N SER A 312 -15.58 0.61 -16.10
CA SER A 312 -15.45 0.33 -14.66
C SER A 312 -16.60 -0.55 -14.19
N PHE A 313 -16.42 -1.24 -13.06
CA PHE A 313 -17.43 -2.16 -12.53
C PHE A 313 -17.98 -1.69 -11.19
N TYR A 314 -19.19 -2.15 -10.87
CA TYR A 314 -19.81 -1.98 -9.57
C TYR A 314 -20.46 -3.28 -9.10
N VAL A 315 -20.64 -3.40 -7.79
CA VAL A 315 -21.42 -4.47 -7.17
C VAL A 315 -22.49 -3.87 -6.28
N ALA A 316 -23.70 -4.41 -6.36
CA ALA A 316 -24.81 -4.00 -5.51
C ALA A 316 -25.49 -5.22 -4.87
N GLU A 317 -25.88 -5.08 -3.61
CA GLU A 317 -26.68 -6.09 -2.89
C GLU A 317 -28.09 -6.25 -3.49
N CYS A 318 -28.61 -5.20 -4.13
CA CYS A 318 -29.91 -5.19 -4.78
C CYS A 318 -29.82 -4.58 -6.19
N GLY A 319 -29.99 -5.40 -7.23
CA GLY A 319 -30.01 -4.93 -8.63
C GLY A 319 -31.26 -4.13 -9.01
N GLU A 320 -32.38 -4.29 -8.29
CA GLU A 320 -33.58 -3.48 -8.54
C GLU A 320 -33.44 -2.04 -8.00
N PHE A 321 -32.66 -1.85 -6.94
CA PHE A 321 -32.41 -0.57 -6.29
C PHE A 321 -30.98 -0.58 -5.74
N HIS A 322 -29.99 -0.15 -6.53
CA HIS A 322 -28.58 -0.24 -6.15
C HIS A 322 -28.25 0.50 -4.84
N SER A 323 -29.05 1.50 -4.45
CA SER A 323 -28.95 2.22 -3.17
C SER A 323 -29.50 1.46 -1.95
N MET A 324 -30.12 0.29 -2.13
CA MET A 324 -30.63 -0.55 -1.04
C MET A 324 -29.66 -1.69 -0.71
N GLY A 325 -28.85 -1.48 0.32
CA GLY A 325 -27.89 -2.45 0.83
C GLY A 325 -26.45 -2.00 0.60
N GLU A 326 -25.54 -2.96 0.49
CA GLU A 326 -24.13 -2.71 0.19
C GLU A 326 -23.90 -2.41 -1.31
N PHE A 327 -23.22 -1.29 -1.61
CA PHE A 327 -22.91 -0.84 -2.97
C PHE A 327 -21.44 -0.37 -3.03
N HIS A 328 -20.71 -0.83 -4.04
CA HIS A 328 -19.32 -0.44 -4.30
C HIS A 328 -19.13 -0.21 -5.80
N GLU A 329 -18.45 0.88 -6.17
CA GLU A 329 -18.28 1.33 -7.56
C GLU A 329 -16.82 1.67 -7.88
N ASN A 330 -16.53 1.97 -9.16
CA ASN A 330 -15.19 2.27 -9.67
C ASN A 330 -14.19 1.13 -9.43
N LEU A 331 -14.64 -0.11 -9.61
CA LEU A 331 -13.86 -1.31 -9.37
C LEU A 331 -13.28 -1.86 -10.68
N THR A 332 -12.14 -2.54 -10.59
CA THR A 332 -11.68 -3.43 -11.66
C THR A 332 -12.50 -4.72 -11.70
N LEU A 333 -12.40 -5.48 -12.80
CA LEU A 333 -13.13 -6.74 -12.95
C LEU A 333 -12.77 -7.78 -11.86
N GLN A 334 -11.52 -7.81 -11.40
CA GLN A 334 -11.12 -8.73 -10.34
C GLN A 334 -11.67 -8.28 -8.97
N GLN A 335 -11.56 -6.98 -8.66
CA GLN A 335 -12.05 -6.43 -7.39
C GLN A 335 -13.56 -6.63 -7.23
N VAL A 336 -14.34 -6.42 -8.30
CA VAL A 336 -15.80 -6.58 -8.24
C VAL A 336 -16.20 -8.02 -7.98
N VAL A 337 -15.48 -9.00 -8.54
CA VAL A 337 -15.71 -10.43 -8.29
C VAL A 337 -15.43 -10.80 -6.84
N ASP A 338 -14.33 -10.29 -6.27
CA ASP A 338 -13.94 -10.58 -4.89
C ASP A 338 -14.96 -10.03 -3.90
N ILE A 339 -15.42 -8.78 -4.11
CA ILE A 339 -16.45 -8.16 -3.27
C ILE A 339 -17.79 -8.91 -3.45
N TYR A 340 -18.19 -9.23 -4.67
CA TYR A 340 -19.42 -9.97 -4.97
C TYR A 340 -19.48 -11.37 -4.30
N LYS A 341 -18.33 -12.04 -4.15
CA LYS A 341 -18.19 -13.30 -3.40
C LYS A 341 -18.29 -13.10 -1.88
N SER A 342 -17.86 -11.95 -1.38
CA SER A 342 -17.84 -11.64 0.05
C SER A 342 -19.20 -11.23 0.63
N ILE A 343 -20.12 -10.70 -0.20
CA ILE A 343 -21.46 -10.29 0.23
C ILE A 343 -22.27 -11.52 0.68
N PRO A 344 -22.70 -11.59 1.97
CA PRO A 344 -23.37 -12.77 2.49
C PRO A 344 -24.76 -12.99 1.88
N SER A 345 -24.98 -14.18 1.32
CA SER A 345 -26.24 -14.57 0.67
C SER A 345 -27.47 -14.57 1.60
N ASP A 346 -27.27 -14.48 2.92
CA ASP A 346 -28.31 -14.49 3.95
C ASP A 346 -28.79 -13.09 4.36
N ARG A 347 -28.07 -12.02 3.97
CA ARG A 347 -28.44 -10.62 4.24
C ARG A 347 -29.45 -10.02 3.26
N MET A 348 -29.86 -10.78 2.24
CA MET A 348 -30.50 -10.26 1.01
C MET A 348 -31.75 -9.39 1.24
N ASN A 349 -31.60 -8.08 1.02
CA ASN A 349 -32.71 -7.17 0.73
C ASN A 349 -33.19 -7.27 -0.75
N GLY A 350 -32.38 -7.86 -1.65
CA GLY A 350 -32.66 -8.02 -3.08
C GLY A 350 -31.77 -9.06 -3.78
N VAL A 351 -31.79 -9.07 -5.13
CA VAL A 351 -30.93 -9.93 -5.97
C VAL A 351 -29.60 -9.22 -6.20
N LYS A 352 -28.47 -9.80 -5.76
CA LYS A 352 -27.15 -9.21 -5.97
C LYS A 352 -26.78 -9.10 -7.45
N THR A 353 -26.06 -8.05 -7.80
CA THR A 353 -25.65 -7.77 -9.18
C THR A 353 -24.18 -7.36 -9.26
N ILE A 354 -23.55 -7.68 -10.39
CA ILE A 354 -22.33 -7.01 -10.87
C ILE A 354 -22.74 -6.23 -12.10
N GLY A 355 -22.46 -4.95 -12.14
CA GLY A 355 -22.64 -4.15 -13.34
C GLY A 355 -21.39 -3.39 -13.74
N PHE A 356 -21.52 -2.63 -14.82
CA PHE A 356 -20.45 -1.82 -15.37
C PHE A 356 -20.96 -0.45 -15.81
N VAL A 357 -20.01 0.47 -15.94
CA VAL A 357 -20.16 1.79 -16.51
C VAL A 357 -19.10 1.94 -17.59
N ILE A 358 -19.51 2.34 -18.80
CA ILE A 358 -18.57 2.68 -19.88
C ILE A 358 -18.40 4.18 -19.90
N LYS A 359 -17.15 4.65 -19.92
CA LYS A 359 -16.82 6.05 -20.19
C LYS A 359 -16.75 6.26 -21.70
N ASP A 360 -17.89 6.48 -22.33
CA ASP A 360 -18.02 6.80 -23.76
C ASP A 360 -18.91 8.04 -23.90
N ASP A 361 -18.42 9.08 -24.59
CA ASP A 361 -19.15 10.33 -24.84
C ASP A 361 -20.47 10.13 -25.62
N GLN A 362 -20.65 9.01 -26.32
CA GLN A 362 -21.85 8.68 -27.10
C GLN A 362 -22.87 7.84 -26.33
N LEU A 363 -22.44 7.11 -25.31
CA LEU A 363 -23.31 6.33 -24.44
C LEU A 363 -23.45 7.11 -23.13
N LEU A 364 -24.63 7.70 -22.90
CA LEU A 364 -24.97 8.30 -21.60
C LEU A 364 -24.47 7.37 -20.47
N ALA A 365 -23.57 7.88 -19.62
CA ALA A 365 -22.99 7.13 -18.51
C ALA A 365 -24.10 6.59 -17.60
N ASN A 366 -24.49 5.35 -17.85
CA ASN A 366 -25.52 4.63 -17.13
C ASN A 366 -24.90 3.37 -16.52
N GLU A 367 -25.46 2.97 -15.39
CA GLU A 367 -25.14 1.71 -14.73
C GLU A 367 -25.86 0.57 -15.45
N TYR A 368 -25.10 -0.42 -15.94
CA TYR A 368 -25.63 -1.58 -16.64
C TYR A 368 -25.28 -2.87 -15.90
N ASP A 369 -26.30 -3.67 -15.56
CA ASP A 369 -26.09 -4.96 -14.90
C ASP A 369 -25.56 -6.01 -15.89
N LEU A 370 -24.35 -6.52 -15.63
CA LEU A 370 -23.70 -7.60 -16.39
C LEU A 370 -24.06 -8.98 -15.83
N VAL A 371 -24.20 -9.08 -14.52
CA VAL A 371 -24.53 -10.32 -13.80
C VAL A 371 -25.69 -10.02 -12.87
N VAL A 372 -26.82 -10.69 -13.06
CA VAL A 372 -28.00 -10.55 -12.18
C VAL A 372 -28.23 -11.87 -11.47
N GLY A 373 -28.14 -11.85 -10.14
CA GLY A 373 -28.11 -13.08 -9.36
C GLY A 373 -26.91 -13.92 -9.78
N ASN A 374 -27.11 -15.20 -10.07
CA ASN A 374 -26.03 -16.10 -10.50
C ASN A 374 -26.02 -16.35 -12.02
N ARG A 375 -26.39 -15.33 -12.82
CA ARG A 375 -26.50 -15.45 -14.28
C ARG A 375 -25.92 -14.24 -14.99
N LEU A 376 -25.27 -14.50 -16.11
CA LEU A 376 -24.81 -13.48 -17.04
C LEU A 376 -26.00 -12.87 -17.80
N ASN A 377 -26.08 -11.53 -17.83
CA ASN A 377 -27.21 -10.76 -18.36
C ASN A 377 -27.06 -10.37 -19.85
N MET A 378 -26.22 -11.09 -20.60
CA MET A 378 -25.91 -10.71 -21.98
C MET A 378 -27.09 -10.87 -22.95
N GLN A 379 -28.02 -11.81 -22.71
CA GLN A 379 -29.15 -12.00 -23.61
C GLN A 379 -30.17 -10.87 -23.49
N GLU A 380 -30.54 -10.49 -22.27
CA GLU A 380 -31.46 -9.38 -22.03
C GLU A 380 -30.84 -8.05 -22.51
N MET A 381 -29.55 -7.86 -22.28
CA MET A 381 -28.83 -6.70 -22.82
C MET A 381 -28.85 -6.66 -24.36
N LYS A 382 -28.72 -7.80 -25.05
CA LYS A 382 -28.86 -7.85 -26.53
C LYS A 382 -30.26 -7.49 -27.00
N ASP A 383 -31.28 -7.89 -26.24
CA ASP A 383 -32.68 -7.65 -26.61
C ASP A 383 -33.08 -6.17 -26.43
N ILE A 384 -32.49 -5.47 -25.45
CA ILE A 384 -32.84 -4.08 -25.10
C ILE A 384 -31.84 -3.07 -25.69
N LEU A 385 -30.54 -3.37 -25.67
CA LEU A 385 -29.42 -2.50 -26.06
C LEU A 385 -28.40 -3.27 -26.93
N PRO A 386 -28.77 -3.65 -28.17
CA PRO A 386 -27.94 -4.50 -29.02
C PRO A 386 -26.55 -3.93 -29.31
N ASP A 387 -26.44 -2.61 -29.48
CA ASP A 387 -25.16 -1.94 -29.74
C ASP A 387 -24.23 -1.99 -28.52
N LEU A 388 -24.77 -1.81 -27.31
CA LEU A 388 -24.02 -1.94 -26.06
C LEU A 388 -23.57 -3.39 -25.84
N ALA A 389 -24.47 -4.36 -26.08
CA ALA A 389 -24.14 -5.77 -25.93
C ALA A 389 -23.10 -6.27 -26.95
N ALA A 390 -22.99 -5.60 -28.10
CA ALA A 390 -21.96 -5.84 -29.10
C ALA A 390 -20.67 -5.04 -28.86
N HIS A 391 -20.65 -4.13 -27.88
CA HIS A 391 -19.50 -3.28 -27.60
C HIS A 391 -18.28 -4.13 -27.19
N PRO A 392 -17.09 -3.94 -27.77
CA PRO A 392 -15.93 -4.80 -27.52
C PRO A 392 -15.56 -4.95 -26.04
N LEU A 393 -15.67 -3.86 -25.27
CA LEU A 393 -15.40 -3.89 -23.82
C LEU A 393 -16.41 -4.73 -23.04
N VAL A 394 -17.69 -4.69 -23.43
CA VAL A 394 -18.76 -5.46 -22.76
C VAL A 394 -18.61 -6.94 -23.08
N VAL A 395 -18.31 -7.26 -24.34
CA VAL A 395 -18.03 -8.65 -24.75
C VAL A 395 -16.81 -9.20 -24.02
N LYS A 396 -15.71 -8.43 -23.95
CA LYS A 396 -14.51 -8.80 -23.20
C LYS A 396 -14.81 -9.00 -21.71
N ALA A 397 -15.53 -8.06 -21.10
CA ALA A 397 -15.94 -8.14 -19.69
C ALA A 397 -16.79 -9.38 -19.41
N ALA A 398 -17.75 -9.70 -20.29
CA ALA A 398 -18.60 -10.89 -20.19
C ALA A 398 -17.81 -12.20 -20.30
N ASP A 399 -16.83 -12.27 -21.21
CA ASP A 399 -15.97 -13.43 -21.37
C ASP A 399 -15.04 -13.62 -20.16
N GLU A 400 -14.48 -12.54 -19.64
CA GLU A 400 -13.56 -12.58 -18.49
C GLU A 400 -14.29 -12.86 -17.18
N ILE A 401 -15.46 -12.25 -16.95
CA ILE A 401 -16.23 -12.49 -15.73
C ILE A 401 -16.72 -13.95 -15.65
N THR A 402 -17.01 -14.57 -16.80
CA THR A 402 -17.40 -15.98 -16.87
C THR A 402 -16.23 -16.92 -16.53
N LYS A 403 -14.98 -16.50 -16.77
CA LYS A 403 -13.79 -17.25 -16.33
C LYS A 403 -13.55 -17.10 -14.82
N LEU A 404 -13.84 -15.93 -14.26
CA LEU A 404 -13.66 -15.62 -12.83
C LEU A 404 -14.80 -16.15 -11.93
N LEU A 405 -15.99 -16.31 -12.51
CA LEU A 405 -17.22 -16.84 -11.91
C LEU A 405 -17.79 -17.98 -12.80
N PRO A 406 -17.15 -19.15 -12.85
CA PRO A 406 -17.62 -20.28 -13.68
C PRO A 406 -19.03 -20.77 -13.31
N GLU A 407 -19.49 -20.51 -12.08
CA GLU A 407 -20.84 -20.80 -11.59
C GLU A 407 -21.96 -20.08 -12.36
N LEU A 408 -21.65 -19.01 -13.11
CA LEU A 408 -22.62 -18.28 -13.93
C LEU A 408 -23.13 -19.10 -15.14
N ASN A 409 -22.47 -20.21 -15.46
CA ASN A 409 -22.86 -21.12 -16.54
C ASN A 409 -23.93 -22.15 -16.12
N GLY A 410 -24.34 -22.17 -14.84
CA GLY A 410 -25.28 -23.13 -14.29
C GLY A 410 -26.74 -22.70 -14.42
N THR A 411 -27.55 -23.46 -15.19
CA THR A 411 -29.01 -23.32 -15.20
C THR A 411 -29.64 -23.89 -13.92
N GLU A 412 -29.72 -23.12 -12.84
CA GLU A 412 -30.68 -23.43 -11.77
C GLU A 412 -31.96 -22.60 -11.92
N LYS A 413 -33.09 -23.30 -12.07
CA LYS A 413 -34.42 -22.76 -12.31
C LYS A 413 -34.90 -21.93 -11.11
N GLU A 414 -35.19 -20.67 -11.36
CA GLU A 414 -35.63 -19.64 -10.41
C GLU A 414 -37.10 -19.79 -9.93
N GLU A 415 -37.69 -20.99 -9.92
CA GLU A 415 -39.12 -21.14 -9.61
C GLU A 415 -39.47 -21.09 -8.10
N SER A 416 -38.48 -21.02 -7.19
CA SER A 416 -38.74 -21.18 -5.74
C SER A 416 -38.63 -19.92 -4.89
N VAL A 417 -37.93 -18.87 -5.33
CA VAL A 417 -37.67 -17.67 -4.51
C VAL A 417 -38.76 -16.61 -4.69
N SER A 418 -39.20 -16.36 -5.92
CA SER A 418 -40.27 -15.40 -6.23
C SER A 418 -41.64 -15.85 -5.68
N LYS A 419 -41.87 -17.17 -5.56
CA LYS A 419 -43.03 -17.74 -4.85
C LYS A 419 -42.94 -17.51 -3.33
N LYS A 420 -41.77 -17.72 -2.71
CA LYS A 420 -41.54 -17.47 -1.28
C LYS A 420 -41.71 -15.99 -0.90
N ILE A 421 -41.25 -15.06 -1.76
CA ILE A 421 -41.40 -13.62 -1.54
C ILE A 421 -42.87 -13.20 -1.68
N LYS A 422 -43.59 -13.71 -2.69
CA LYS A 422 -45.04 -13.45 -2.87
C LYS A 422 -45.89 -14.04 -1.73
N GLU A 423 -45.53 -15.20 -1.17
CA GLU A 423 -46.21 -15.76 0.01
C GLU A 423 -45.94 -14.98 1.29
N LYS A 424 -44.68 -14.56 1.54
CA LYS A 424 -44.32 -13.71 2.69
C LYS A 424 -45.01 -12.33 2.63
N ALA A 425 -45.12 -11.72 1.44
CA ALA A 425 -45.84 -10.47 1.24
C ALA A 425 -47.36 -10.61 1.48
N LYS A 426 -47.97 -11.74 1.09
CA LYS A 426 -49.39 -12.05 1.38
C LYS A 426 -49.66 -12.28 2.86
N THR A 427 -48.77 -12.97 3.58
CA THR A 427 -48.92 -13.19 5.04
C THR A 427 -48.68 -11.91 5.85
N ALA A 428 -47.81 -11.01 5.40
CA ALA A 428 -47.61 -9.71 6.03
C ALA A 428 -48.82 -8.76 5.85
N ARG A 429 -49.44 -8.75 4.67
CA ARG A 429 -50.67 -7.96 4.39
C ARG A 429 -51.89 -8.46 5.17
N SER A 430 -52.05 -9.78 5.36
CA SER A 430 -53.19 -10.33 6.13
C SER A 430 -53.07 -10.08 7.64
N LYS A 431 -51.83 -10.06 8.18
CA LYS A 431 -51.58 -9.70 9.58
C LYS A 431 -51.85 -8.22 9.85
N LYS A 432 -51.44 -7.30 8.96
CA LYS A 432 -51.72 -5.85 9.06
C LYS A 432 -53.22 -5.53 9.04
N ALA A 433 -54.00 -6.20 8.19
CA ALA A 433 -55.46 -6.01 8.12
C ALA A 433 -56.23 -6.54 9.35
N LYS A 434 -55.72 -7.58 10.03
CA LYS A 434 -56.27 -8.05 11.30
C LYS A 434 -55.88 -7.17 12.49
N THR A 435 -54.76 -6.46 12.43
CA THR A 435 -54.36 -5.51 13.50
C THR A 435 -55.06 -4.16 13.38
N SER A 436 -55.46 -3.72 12.18
CA SER A 436 -56.24 -2.49 11.99
C SER A 436 -57.70 -2.66 12.43
N LYS A 437 -58.37 -3.77 12.09
CA LYS A 437 -59.75 -4.03 12.54
C LYS A 437 -59.90 -4.16 14.07
N LYS A 438 -58.87 -4.66 14.77
CA LYS A 438 -58.91 -4.78 16.24
C LYS A 438 -58.66 -3.45 16.98
N LYS A 439 -58.19 -2.41 16.28
CA LYS A 439 -58.00 -1.05 16.84
C LYS A 439 -59.22 -0.15 16.66
N GLU A 440 -60.11 -0.44 15.70
CA GLU A 440 -61.36 0.33 15.51
C GLU A 440 -62.51 -0.15 16.41
N GLU A 441 -62.52 -1.41 16.88
CA GLU A 441 -63.58 -1.92 17.77
C GLU A 441 -63.39 -1.62 19.28
N VAL A 442 -62.32 -0.92 19.68
CA VAL A 442 -62.07 -0.53 21.09
C VAL A 442 -62.21 0.99 21.30
N ALA A 443 -62.63 1.72 20.26
CA ALA A 443 -62.85 3.17 20.32
C ALA A 443 -64.27 3.54 19.84
N ILE A 444 -65.29 2.98 20.50
CA ILE A 444 -66.64 3.55 20.59
C ILE A 444 -67.13 3.38 22.03
#